data_AF-A0A527ZNU2-F1
#
_entry.id   AF-A0A527ZNU2-F1
#
_cell.length_a   1.000
_cell.length_b   1.000
_cell.length_c   1.000
_cell.angle_alpha   90.00
_cell.angle_beta   90.00
_cell.angle_gamma   90.00
#
_symmetry.space_group_name_H-M   'P 1'
#
loop_
_entity.id
_entity.type
_entity.pdbx_description
1 polymer ?
#
loop_
_entity_poly.entity_id
_entity_poly.type
_entity_poly.pdbx_seq_one_letter_code
_entity_poly.pdbx_strand_id
1 'polypeptide(L)'
;MNGDGSVKYPGLDNHAMGTIFEELVRRFNEANNEEAGEHWTPRDAVKLMAKLIFVPIADQIQSGTYLLYDGACGTGGMLTVAEETLNKLAGQHGKQVSTHLFGQEINAETYAIAKADLLLKGEGEEADNIVGGPEWSTLANDAFPSKEFDFMLSNPPYGKSWKSDQERMGGKGGMRDPRFMIEHAGDPEYSLVTRSSDGQMLFLANMLSKMKHNTPLGSRIAEVHNGSSLFTGDAGSGESNVRRWIIENDWLEAIVALPLNMFYNTGIATYVWVLSNRKPG
;
A
#
# COMPACT_ATOMS: atom_id res chain seq x y z
N MET A 1 15.12 22.85 35.64
CA MET A 1 16.56 22.56 35.43
C MET A 1 16.84 21.16 35.94
N ASN A 2 17.73 20.42 35.29
CA ASN A 2 18.25 19.17 35.82
C ASN A 2 19.23 19.47 36.97
N GLY A 3 19.68 18.45 37.72
CA GLY A 3 20.60 18.63 38.85
C GLY A 3 21.97 19.23 38.48
N ASP A 4 22.29 19.30 37.20
CA ASP A 4 23.53 19.87 36.63
C ASP A 4 23.34 21.31 36.08
N GLY A 5 22.18 21.93 36.29
CA GLY A 5 21.89 23.28 35.80
C GLY A 5 21.48 23.35 34.33
N SER A 6 21.42 22.23 33.60
CA SER A 6 20.90 22.20 32.24
C SER A 6 19.38 22.44 32.19
N VAL A 7 18.91 22.97 31.06
CA VAL A 7 17.48 23.20 30.81
C VAL A 7 16.76 21.85 30.86
N LYS A 8 15.76 21.74 31.76
CA LYS A 8 14.91 20.55 31.84
C LYS A 8 13.85 20.70 30.76
N TYR A 9 14.05 20.04 29.63
CA TYR A 9 13.04 19.96 28.59
C TYR A 9 11.84 19.16 29.12
N PRO A 10 10.60 19.53 28.71
CA PRO A 10 9.43 18.71 28.99
C PRO A 10 9.66 17.30 28.43
N GLY A 11 9.09 16.28 29.10
CA GLY A 11 9.06 14.93 28.56
C GLY A 11 8.36 14.94 27.21
N LEU A 12 8.87 14.15 26.27
CA LEU A 12 8.24 14.00 24.96
C LEU A 12 6.84 13.39 25.15
N ASP A 13 5.85 13.95 24.48
CA ASP A 13 4.54 13.30 24.36
C ASP A 13 4.63 12.14 23.35
N ASN A 14 3.60 11.28 23.32
CA ASN A 14 3.59 10.09 22.45
C ASN A 14 3.75 10.46 20.97
N HIS A 15 3.19 11.60 20.54
CA HIS A 15 3.31 12.07 19.16
C HIS A 15 4.74 12.47 18.80
N ALA A 16 5.42 13.18 19.70
CA ALA A 16 6.82 13.56 19.55
C ALA A 16 7.75 12.35 19.61
N MET A 17 7.45 11.35 20.45
CA MET A 17 8.18 10.07 20.49
C MET A 17 8.07 9.30 19.19
N GLY A 18 6.86 9.15 18.63
CA GLY A 18 6.64 8.51 17.33
C GLY A 18 7.38 9.24 16.20
N THR A 19 7.30 10.57 16.17
CA THR A 19 8.00 11.39 15.16
C THR A 19 9.53 11.21 15.22
N ILE A 20 10.11 11.14 16.42
CA ILE A 20 11.55 10.91 16.60
C ILE A 20 11.92 9.48 16.17
N PHE A 21 11.09 8.49 16.49
CA PHE A 21 11.31 7.11 16.08
C PHE A 21 11.34 6.98 14.54
N GLU A 22 10.34 7.54 13.86
CA GLU A 22 10.29 7.59 12.38
C GLU A 22 11.56 8.23 11.79
N GLU A 23 12.02 9.35 12.37
CA GLU A 23 13.20 10.06 11.89
C GLU A 23 14.49 9.26 12.13
N LEU A 24 14.59 8.49 13.21
CA LEU A 24 15.71 7.59 13.49
C LEU A 24 15.74 6.42 12.51
N VAL A 25 14.58 5.79 12.27
CA VAL A 25 14.43 4.71 11.29
C VAL A 25 14.82 5.21 9.90
N ARG A 26 14.32 6.39 9.49
CA ARG A 26 14.67 7.03 8.22
C ARG A 26 16.18 7.18 8.06
N ARG A 27 16.86 7.74 9.07
CA ARG A 27 18.33 7.96 9.01
C ARG A 27 19.13 6.67 8.99
N PHE A 28 18.69 5.66 9.72
CA PHE A 28 19.36 4.36 9.74
C PHE A 28 19.26 3.67 8.38
N ASN A 29 18.09 3.74 7.75
CA ASN A 29 17.85 3.15 6.43
C ASN A 29 18.51 3.94 5.29
N GLU A 30 18.56 5.28 5.36
CA GLU A 30 19.35 6.07 4.41
C GLU A 30 20.85 5.74 4.46
N ALA A 31 21.35 5.27 5.61
CA ALA A 31 22.74 4.86 5.78
C ALA A 31 23.01 3.40 5.36
N ASN A 32 21.99 2.54 5.31
CA ASN A 32 22.11 1.14 4.90
C ASN A 32 21.92 1.00 3.37
N ASN A 33 22.99 0.64 2.67
CA ASN A 33 23.04 0.39 1.22
C ASN A 33 22.37 -0.94 0.80
N GLU A 34 21.22 -1.30 1.35
CA GLU A 34 20.45 -2.47 0.87
C GLU A 34 19.61 -2.12 -0.37
N GLU A 35 19.32 -3.13 -1.18
CA GLU A 35 18.82 -3.01 -2.55
C GLU A 35 17.59 -2.08 -2.69
N ALA A 36 17.57 -1.32 -3.79
CA ALA A 36 16.73 -0.16 -4.00
C ALA A 36 15.20 -0.37 -3.91
N GLY A 37 14.50 0.57 -3.27
CA GLY A 37 13.07 0.84 -3.49
C GLY A 37 12.08 0.07 -2.61
N GLU A 38 12.53 -0.94 -1.86
CA GLU A 38 11.62 -1.90 -1.19
C GLU A 38 11.34 -1.57 0.28
N HIS A 39 12.20 -0.78 0.93
CA HIS A 39 12.08 -0.55 2.38
C HIS A 39 11.57 0.84 2.75
N TRP A 40 11.60 1.82 1.83
CA TRP A 40 11.19 3.18 2.16
C TRP A 40 10.65 3.98 0.97
N THR A 41 9.40 4.40 1.08
CA THR A 41 8.77 5.34 0.15
C THR A 41 9.06 6.77 0.60
N PRO A 42 9.60 7.65 -0.25
CA PRO A 42 9.84 9.06 0.10
C PRO A 42 8.58 9.74 0.64
N ARG A 43 8.68 10.48 1.75
CA ARG A 43 7.51 11.05 2.45
C ARG A 43 6.68 11.98 1.54
N ASP A 44 7.31 12.64 0.57
CA ASP A 44 6.62 13.46 -0.41
C ASP A 44 5.80 12.64 -1.42
N ALA A 45 6.29 11.45 -1.82
CA ALA A 45 5.52 10.51 -2.64
C ALA A 45 4.32 9.97 -1.86
N VAL A 46 4.53 9.59 -0.60
CA VAL A 46 3.45 9.13 0.30
C VAL A 46 2.37 10.20 0.46
N LYS A 47 2.75 11.45 0.75
CA LYS A 47 1.81 12.58 0.86
C LYS A 47 1.06 12.83 -0.45
N LEU A 48 1.73 12.68 -1.59
CA LEU A 48 1.10 12.81 -2.91
C LEU A 48 0.06 11.70 -3.10
N MET A 49 0.41 10.44 -2.84
CA MET A 49 -0.51 9.29 -2.95
C MET A 49 -1.75 9.48 -2.06
N ALA A 50 -1.57 9.83 -0.80
CA ALA A 50 -2.67 10.09 0.12
C ALA A 50 -3.59 11.21 -0.40
N LYS A 51 -3.02 12.30 -0.93
CA LYS A 51 -3.81 13.38 -1.53
C LYS A 51 -4.55 12.94 -2.79
N LEU A 52 -3.95 12.14 -3.66
CA LEU A 52 -4.59 11.60 -4.87
C LEU A 52 -5.80 10.71 -4.51
N ILE A 53 -5.72 9.99 -3.39
CA ILE A 53 -6.84 9.19 -2.87
C ILE A 53 -7.94 10.10 -2.33
N PHE A 54 -7.62 11.04 -1.43
CA PHE A 54 -8.64 11.72 -0.61
C PHE A 54 -9.15 13.05 -1.16
N VAL A 55 -8.29 13.87 -1.79
CA VAL A 55 -8.68 15.23 -2.23
C VAL A 55 -9.84 15.20 -3.24
N PRO A 56 -9.87 14.29 -4.24
CA PRO A 56 -10.96 14.25 -5.21
C PRO A 56 -12.34 13.94 -4.61
N ILE A 57 -12.40 13.36 -3.41
CA ILE A 57 -13.64 12.95 -2.74
C ILE A 57 -13.84 13.67 -1.39
N ALA A 58 -13.08 14.72 -1.10
CA ALA A 58 -13.04 15.33 0.22
C ALA A 58 -14.42 15.80 0.72
N ASP A 59 -15.27 16.28 -0.19
CA ASP A 59 -16.64 16.69 0.06
C ASP A 59 -17.63 15.52 0.25
N GLN A 60 -17.28 14.34 -0.23
CA GLN A 60 -18.08 13.12 -0.12
C GLN A 60 -17.76 12.31 1.15
N ILE A 61 -16.61 12.55 1.79
CA ILE A 61 -16.24 11.92 3.06
C ILE A 61 -17.28 12.24 4.13
N GLN A 62 -17.77 11.21 4.81
CA GLN A 62 -18.75 11.32 5.89
C GLN A 62 -18.12 10.97 7.22
N SER A 63 -18.75 11.39 8.33
CA SER A 63 -18.34 10.90 9.65
C SER A 63 -18.59 9.39 9.72
N GLY A 64 -17.62 8.65 10.25
CA GLY A 64 -17.70 7.19 10.31
C GLY A 64 -16.33 6.54 10.35
N THR A 65 -16.31 5.22 10.14
CA THR A 65 -15.09 4.41 10.19
C THR A 65 -14.66 4.03 8.78
N TYR A 66 -13.37 4.23 8.48
CA TYR A 66 -12.75 3.87 7.21
C TYR A 66 -11.61 2.88 7.42
N LEU A 67 -11.49 1.88 6.56
CA LEU A 67 -10.43 0.88 6.61
C LEU A 67 -9.36 1.20 5.56
N LEU A 68 -8.10 1.31 6.00
CA LEU A 68 -6.94 1.59 5.17
C LEU A 68 -6.08 0.33 5.05
N TYR A 69 -5.58 0.01 3.86
CA TYR A 69 -4.74 -1.18 3.64
C TYR A 69 -3.50 -0.92 2.79
N ASP A 70 -2.38 -1.54 3.21
CA ASP A 70 -1.13 -1.63 2.48
C ASP A 70 -0.59 -3.08 2.51
N GLY A 71 -0.52 -3.72 1.34
CA GLY A 71 -0.07 -5.10 1.18
C GLY A 71 1.46 -5.27 1.11
N ALA A 72 2.23 -4.19 1.20
CA ALA A 72 3.69 -4.21 1.28
C ALA A 72 4.11 -3.03 2.17
N CYS A 73 3.64 -3.05 3.42
CA CYS A 73 3.54 -1.84 4.23
C CYS A 73 4.88 -1.29 4.71
N GLY A 74 5.97 -2.06 4.59
CA GLY A 74 7.26 -1.66 5.09
C GLY A 74 7.15 -1.33 6.58
N THR A 75 7.66 -0.17 6.98
CA THR A 75 7.59 0.30 8.37
C THR A 75 6.24 0.92 8.73
N GLY A 76 5.20 0.80 7.91
CA GLY A 76 3.84 1.32 8.17
C GLY A 76 3.65 2.82 7.93
N GLY A 77 4.71 3.56 7.59
CA GLY A 77 4.64 5.03 7.47
C GLY A 77 3.64 5.55 6.43
N MET A 78 3.34 4.76 5.39
CA MET A 78 2.34 5.13 4.39
C MET A 78 0.93 5.17 4.98
N LEU A 79 0.59 4.17 5.81
CA LEU A 79 -0.71 4.06 6.48
C LEU A 79 -0.93 5.23 7.45
N THR A 80 0.06 5.56 8.29
CA THR A 80 -0.04 6.70 9.21
C THR A 80 -0.23 8.01 8.45
N VAL A 81 0.54 8.28 7.39
CA VAL A 81 0.39 9.54 6.64
C VAL A 81 -0.99 9.62 5.95
N ALA A 82 -1.51 8.49 5.47
CA ALA A 82 -2.84 8.44 4.89
C ALA A 82 -3.92 8.73 5.94
N GLU A 83 -3.83 8.14 7.13
CA GLU A 83 -4.71 8.43 8.26
C GLU A 83 -4.68 9.91 8.66
N GLU A 84 -3.48 10.48 8.87
CA GLU A 84 -3.32 11.90 9.21
C GLU A 84 -3.95 12.80 8.14
N THR A 85 -3.78 12.44 6.86
CA THR A 85 -4.33 13.19 5.73
C THR A 85 -5.86 13.11 5.71
N LEU A 86 -6.43 11.93 5.91
CA LEU A 86 -7.88 11.70 5.95
C LEU A 86 -8.51 12.44 7.13
N ASN A 87 -7.95 12.31 8.34
CA ASN A 87 -8.41 13.02 9.54
C ASN A 87 -8.39 14.54 9.34
N LYS A 88 -7.30 15.07 8.76
CA LYS A 88 -7.19 16.51 8.48
C LYS A 88 -8.24 16.99 7.49
N LEU A 89 -8.42 16.28 6.37
CA LEU A 89 -9.41 16.65 5.35
C LEU A 89 -10.84 16.54 5.91
N ALA A 90 -11.18 15.45 6.59
CA ALA A 90 -12.47 15.29 7.25
C ALA A 90 -12.76 16.43 8.23
N GLY A 91 -11.79 16.80 9.07
CA GLY A 91 -11.92 17.91 10.02
C GLY A 91 -12.16 19.27 9.36
N GLN A 92 -11.53 19.53 8.21
CA GLN A 92 -11.79 20.75 7.41
C GLN A 92 -13.23 20.83 6.90
N HIS A 93 -13.89 19.68 6.72
CA HIS A 93 -15.29 19.57 6.31
C HIS A 93 -16.26 19.32 7.47
N GLY A 94 -15.80 19.49 8.73
CA GLY A 94 -16.62 19.30 9.93
C GLY A 94 -17.06 17.85 10.15
N LYS A 95 -16.31 16.88 9.61
CA LYS A 95 -16.54 15.44 9.76
C LYS A 95 -15.62 14.85 10.83
N GLN A 96 -16.09 13.80 11.49
CA GLN A 96 -15.32 13.03 12.45
C GLN A 96 -15.15 11.62 11.92
N VAL A 97 -13.91 11.26 11.62
CA VAL A 97 -13.58 9.95 11.05
C VAL A 97 -12.74 9.16 12.05
N SER A 98 -12.93 7.86 12.05
CA SER A 98 -12.05 6.89 12.68
C SER A 98 -11.47 6.01 11.59
N THR A 99 -10.25 5.57 11.77
CA THR A 99 -9.51 4.75 10.81
C THR A 99 -9.11 3.45 11.47
N HIS A 100 -9.09 2.37 10.70
CA HIS A 100 -8.41 1.14 11.07
C HIS A 100 -7.36 0.83 9.99
N LEU A 101 -6.13 0.57 10.42
CA LEU A 101 -4.96 0.41 9.56
C LEU A 101 -4.63 -1.07 9.43
N PHE A 102 -4.52 -1.56 8.21
CA PHE A 102 -4.19 -2.95 7.92
C PHE A 102 -2.91 -3.00 7.08
N GLY A 103 -1.93 -3.76 7.54
CA GLY A 103 -0.63 -3.83 6.90
C GLY A 103 -0.12 -5.26 6.80
N GLN A 104 0.53 -5.57 5.68
CA GLN A 104 1.24 -6.83 5.52
C GLN A 104 2.70 -6.61 5.07
N GLU A 105 3.64 -7.27 5.75
CA GLU A 105 5.08 -7.12 5.48
C GLU A 105 5.81 -8.47 5.59
N ILE A 106 6.57 -8.84 4.57
CA ILE A 106 7.27 -10.14 4.52
C ILE A 106 8.57 -10.14 5.33
N ASN A 107 9.23 -9.00 5.47
CA ASN A 107 10.47 -8.87 6.22
C ASN A 107 10.18 -8.75 7.73
N ALA A 108 10.67 -9.71 8.51
CA ALA A 108 10.39 -9.80 9.95
C ALA A 108 10.83 -8.56 10.74
N GLU A 109 11.97 -7.97 10.40
CA GLU A 109 12.51 -6.80 11.10
C GLU A 109 11.69 -5.55 10.78
N THR A 110 11.37 -5.35 9.50
CA THR A 110 10.55 -4.24 9.01
C THR A 110 9.14 -4.30 9.57
N TYR A 111 8.54 -5.49 9.59
CA TYR A 111 7.28 -5.79 10.27
C TYR A 111 7.34 -5.41 11.76
N ALA A 112 8.38 -5.83 12.48
CA ALA A 112 8.52 -5.53 13.90
C ALA A 112 8.63 -4.02 14.16
N ILE A 113 9.32 -3.28 13.28
CA ILE A 113 9.39 -1.82 13.33
C ILE A 113 8.00 -1.21 13.11
N ALA A 114 7.25 -1.64 12.09
CA ALA A 114 5.90 -1.14 11.83
C ALA A 114 4.96 -1.37 13.02
N LYS A 115 4.98 -2.58 13.58
CA LYS A 115 4.14 -2.93 14.73
C LYS A 115 4.54 -2.15 15.98
N ALA A 116 5.84 -1.95 16.23
CA ALA A 116 6.32 -1.16 17.35
C ALA A 116 5.92 0.32 17.25
N ASP A 117 5.97 0.90 16.06
CA ASP A 117 5.60 2.30 15.82
C ASP A 117 4.13 2.57 16.16
N LEU A 118 3.21 1.71 15.72
CA LEU A 118 1.78 1.82 16.06
C LEU A 118 1.51 1.64 17.56
N LEU A 119 2.20 0.69 18.21
CA LEU A 119 2.10 0.52 19.67
C LEU A 119 2.53 1.77 20.43
N LEU A 120 3.59 2.45 19.98
CA LEU A 120 4.10 3.68 20.59
C LEU A 120 3.16 4.88 20.39
N LYS A 121 2.43 4.93 19.27
CA LYS A 121 1.40 5.95 18.99
C LYS A 121 0.14 5.78 19.84
N GLY A 122 0.01 4.67 20.57
CA GLY A 122 -1.16 4.37 21.41
C GLY A 122 -2.28 3.66 20.65
N GLU A 123 -2.02 3.21 19.43
CA GLU A 123 -2.95 2.54 18.53
C GLU A 123 -2.84 1.02 18.71
N GLY A 124 -3.05 0.56 19.95
CA GLY A 124 -2.85 -0.85 20.32
C GLY A 124 -3.71 -1.83 19.52
N GLU A 125 -4.95 -1.46 19.20
CA GLU A 125 -5.86 -2.28 18.37
C GLU A 125 -5.41 -2.34 16.90
N GLU A 126 -4.77 -1.29 16.38
CA GLU A 126 -4.24 -1.27 15.01
C GLU A 126 -2.95 -2.07 14.87
N ALA A 127 -2.15 -2.15 15.93
CA ALA A 127 -0.94 -2.97 15.93
C ALA A 127 -1.23 -4.46 15.70
N ASP A 128 -2.42 -4.96 16.05
CA ASP A 128 -2.86 -6.33 15.78
C ASP A 128 -3.28 -6.54 14.32
N ASN A 129 -3.58 -5.46 13.60
CA ASN A 129 -3.88 -5.47 12.16
C ASN A 129 -2.62 -5.35 11.28
N ILE A 130 -1.43 -5.30 11.88
CA ILE A 130 -0.16 -5.47 11.17
C ILE A 130 0.28 -6.92 11.30
N VAL A 131 0.38 -7.61 10.16
CA VAL A 131 0.76 -9.02 10.07
C VAL A 131 2.03 -9.13 9.24
N GLY A 132 3.00 -9.92 9.68
CA GLY A 132 4.25 -10.02 8.93
C GLY A 132 5.20 -11.10 9.40
N GLY A 133 6.24 -11.28 8.59
CA GLY A 133 7.23 -12.35 8.72
C GLY A 133 7.39 -13.15 7.41
N PRO A 134 8.43 -13.99 7.29
CA PRO A 134 8.76 -14.70 6.06
C PRO A 134 7.66 -15.65 5.54
N GLU A 135 6.78 -16.08 6.44
CA GLU A 135 5.60 -16.90 6.15
C GLU A 135 4.39 -16.08 5.65
N TRP A 136 4.42 -14.76 5.78
CA TRP A 136 3.33 -13.83 5.46
C TRP A 136 3.58 -13.05 4.16
N SER A 137 3.96 -13.76 3.10
CA SER A 137 3.97 -13.18 1.75
C SER A 137 2.56 -12.76 1.35
N THR A 138 2.35 -11.51 0.95
CA THR A 138 1.05 -11.00 0.48
C THR A 138 0.51 -11.78 -0.71
N LEU A 139 1.40 -12.29 -1.57
CA LEU A 139 1.00 -13.09 -2.73
C LEU A 139 0.58 -14.50 -2.32
N ALA A 140 1.37 -15.21 -1.52
CA ALA A 140 1.12 -16.63 -1.20
C ALA A 140 0.26 -16.88 0.05
N ASN A 141 0.26 -15.94 0.99
CA ASN A 141 -0.42 -16.07 2.29
C ASN A 141 -1.06 -14.73 2.65
N ASP A 142 -2.21 -14.46 2.03
CA ASP A 142 -3.03 -13.28 2.30
C ASP A 142 -3.44 -13.22 3.77
N ALA A 143 -3.02 -12.18 4.49
CA ALA A 143 -3.41 -12.00 5.88
C ALA A 143 -4.88 -11.59 6.04
N PHE A 144 -5.51 -11.06 4.99
CA PHE A 144 -6.85 -10.46 5.05
C PHE A 144 -7.78 -10.94 3.92
N PRO A 145 -7.98 -12.26 3.72
CA PRO A 145 -8.68 -12.80 2.54
C PRO A 145 -10.18 -12.46 2.48
N SER A 146 -10.80 -12.13 3.61
CA SER A 146 -12.23 -11.78 3.71
C SER A 146 -12.50 -10.29 3.94
N LYS A 147 -11.48 -9.45 3.86
CA LYS A 147 -11.59 -8.01 4.11
C LYS A 147 -11.65 -7.23 2.81
N GLU A 148 -12.51 -6.21 2.82
CA GLU A 148 -12.56 -5.17 1.81
C GLU A 148 -12.20 -3.83 2.46
N PHE A 149 -11.52 -2.94 1.72
CA PHE A 149 -10.95 -1.70 2.25
C PHE A 149 -11.49 -0.47 1.53
N ASP A 150 -11.68 0.64 2.23
CA ASP A 150 -12.12 1.89 1.62
C ASP A 150 -10.98 2.55 0.83
N PHE A 151 -9.78 2.53 1.41
CA PHE A 151 -8.63 3.21 0.86
C PHE A 151 -7.42 2.30 0.92
N MET A 152 -6.68 2.21 -0.18
CA MET A 152 -5.52 1.33 -0.23
C MET A 152 -4.37 2.04 -0.92
N LEU A 153 -3.18 1.88 -0.37
CA LEU A 153 -1.99 2.56 -0.82
C LEU A 153 -0.80 1.65 -0.58
N SER A 154 0.07 1.49 -1.58
CA SER A 154 1.20 0.56 -1.46
C SER A 154 2.35 0.94 -2.39
N ASN A 155 3.55 0.53 -2.00
CA ASN A 155 4.76 0.58 -2.83
C ASN A 155 5.41 -0.81 -2.82
N PRO A 156 4.89 -1.75 -3.63
CA PRO A 156 5.40 -3.11 -3.65
C PRO A 156 6.78 -3.21 -4.31
N PRO A 157 7.53 -4.31 -4.06
CA PRO A 157 8.85 -4.53 -4.64
C PRO A 157 8.83 -4.51 -6.18
N TYR A 158 9.83 -3.85 -6.78
CA TYR A 158 9.88 -3.62 -8.22
C TYR A 158 10.59 -4.74 -8.96
N GLY A 159 9.89 -5.43 -9.87
CA GLY A 159 10.53 -6.42 -10.75
C GLY A 159 11.16 -7.60 -10.01
N LYS A 160 10.73 -7.88 -8.78
CA LYS A 160 11.18 -9.04 -8.03
C LYS A 160 10.46 -10.30 -8.49
N SER A 161 11.23 -11.38 -8.48
CA SER A 161 10.71 -12.72 -8.74
C SER A 161 9.80 -13.17 -7.61
N TRP A 162 8.59 -13.60 -7.95
CA TRP A 162 7.63 -14.22 -7.04
C TRP A 162 7.55 -15.75 -7.24
N LYS A 163 8.57 -16.36 -7.87
CA LYS A 163 8.61 -17.81 -8.14
C LYS A 163 8.34 -18.67 -6.90
N SER A 164 8.86 -18.29 -5.73
CA SER A 164 8.62 -19.05 -4.49
C SER A 164 7.14 -18.99 -4.06
N ASP A 165 6.48 -17.85 -4.25
CA ASP A 165 5.04 -17.71 -4.03
C ASP A 165 4.27 -18.54 -5.05
N GLN A 166 4.63 -18.46 -6.33
CA GLN A 166 4.01 -19.26 -7.38
C GLN A 166 4.04 -20.75 -7.07
N GLU A 167 5.17 -21.31 -6.65
CA GLU A 167 5.26 -22.73 -6.28
C GLU A 167 4.38 -23.07 -5.06
N ARG A 168 4.36 -22.21 -4.03
CA ARG A 168 3.49 -22.37 -2.86
C ARG A 168 2.00 -22.34 -3.22
N MET A 169 1.65 -21.67 -4.31
CA MET A 169 0.29 -21.48 -4.79
C MET A 169 -0.11 -22.46 -5.92
N GLY A 170 0.60 -23.59 -6.05
CA GLY A 170 0.26 -24.64 -7.02
C GLY A 170 1.05 -24.60 -8.34
N GLY A 171 2.08 -23.76 -8.42
CA GLY A 171 2.98 -23.68 -9.56
C GLY A 171 2.33 -23.13 -10.83
N LYS A 172 2.96 -23.35 -11.99
CA LYS A 172 2.52 -22.79 -13.28
C LYS A 172 1.12 -23.23 -13.75
N GLY A 173 0.63 -24.39 -13.30
CA GLY A 173 -0.63 -24.98 -13.79
C GLY A 173 -1.72 -25.12 -12.74
N GLY A 174 -1.38 -25.00 -11.44
CA GLY A 174 -2.28 -25.28 -10.32
C GLY A 174 -2.80 -24.05 -9.58
N MET A 175 -2.46 -22.83 -10.02
CA MET A 175 -2.97 -21.59 -9.43
C MET A 175 -4.49 -21.53 -9.53
N ARG A 176 -5.19 -21.42 -8.40
CA ARG A 176 -6.66 -21.29 -8.30
C ARG A 176 -7.09 -20.18 -7.35
N ASP A 177 -6.16 -19.32 -6.95
CA ASP A 177 -6.45 -18.21 -6.05
C ASP A 177 -7.41 -17.22 -6.75
N PRO A 178 -8.59 -16.92 -6.17
CA PRO A 178 -9.59 -16.06 -6.78
C PRO A 178 -9.13 -14.60 -6.94
N ARG A 179 -8.01 -14.21 -6.32
CA ARG A 179 -7.38 -12.89 -6.55
C ARG A 179 -6.68 -12.81 -7.92
N PHE A 180 -6.28 -13.96 -8.49
CA PHE A 180 -5.47 -14.04 -9.71
C PHE A 180 -6.09 -14.88 -10.83
N MET A 181 -7.06 -15.73 -10.51
CA MET A 181 -7.91 -16.44 -11.46
C MET A 181 -9.33 -15.92 -11.29
N ILE A 182 -9.77 -15.06 -12.21
CA ILE A 182 -11.03 -14.31 -12.07
C ILE A 182 -11.99 -14.64 -13.21
N GLU A 183 -13.25 -14.27 -13.03
CA GLU A 183 -14.20 -14.15 -14.14
C GLU A 183 -14.12 -12.73 -14.72
N HIS A 184 -13.87 -12.61 -16.03
CA HIS A 184 -13.88 -11.33 -16.71
C HIS A 184 -14.30 -11.46 -18.17
N ALA A 185 -15.12 -10.53 -18.66
CA ALA A 185 -15.59 -10.50 -20.06
C ALA A 185 -16.17 -11.83 -20.59
N GLY A 186 -16.82 -12.62 -19.72
CA GLY A 186 -17.40 -13.92 -20.05
C GLY A 186 -16.42 -15.10 -20.06
N ASP A 187 -15.15 -14.86 -19.71
CA ASP A 187 -14.15 -15.91 -19.46
C ASP A 187 -14.09 -16.23 -17.96
N PRO A 188 -14.54 -17.42 -17.51
CA PRO A 188 -14.53 -17.80 -16.10
C PRO A 188 -13.15 -18.18 -15.56
N GLU A 189 -12.15 -18.34 -16.44
CA GLU A 189 -10.78 -18.74 -16.07
C GLU A 189 -9.77 -17.67 -16.50
N TYR A 190 -10.18 -16.41 -16.49
CA TYR A 190 -9.36 -15.28 -16.92
C TYR A 190 -8.17 -15.10 -15.98
N SER A 191 -6.97 -15.38 -16.48
CA SER A 191 -5.75 -15.41 -15.68
C SER A 191 -5.04 -14.06 -15.63
N LEU A 192 -4.83 -13.55 -14.42
CA LEU A 192 -4.02 -12.37 -14.12
C LEU A 192 -2.56 -12.73 -13.80
N VAL A 193 -2.23 -14.02 -13.81
CA VAL A 193 -0.93 -14.54 -13.36
C VAL A 193 0.20 -14.03 -14.26
N THR A 194 1.08 -13.20 -13.70
CA THR A 194 2.22 -12.60 -14.40
C THR A 194 3.37 -13.60 -14.55
N ARG A 195 4.40 -13.22 -15.32
CA ARG A 195 5.66 -13.98 -15.34
C ARG A 195 6.28 -14.05 -13.94
N SER A 196 6.86 -15.19 -13.59
CA SER A 196 7.41 -15.40 -12.24
C SER A 196 8.59 -14.50 -11.87
N SER A 197 9.21 -13.83 -12.86
CA SER A 197 10.28 -12.87 -12.65
C SER A 197 9.81 -11.47 -12.25
N ASP A 198 8.51 -11.16 -12.29
CA ASP A 198 7.97 -9.86 -11.90
C ASP A 198 6.56 -10.01 -11.31
N GLY A 199 6.48 -9.89 -9.99
CA GLY A 199 5.23 -10.00 -9.23
C GLY A 199 4.48 -8.69 -9.02
N GLN A 200 4.98 -7.55 -9.52
CA GLN A 200 4.45 -6.24 -9.14
C GLN A 200 2.95 -6.10 -9.40
N MET A 201 2.46 -6.45 -10.60
CA MET A 201 1.04 -6.29 -10.93
C MET A 201 0.12 -7.25 -10.15
N LEU A 202 0.67 -8.28 -9.49
CA LEU A 202 -0.11 -9.14 -8.61
C LEU A 202 -0.40 -8.48 -7.27
N PHE A 203 0.43 -7.54 -6.80
CA PHE A 203 0.09 -6.70 -5.64
C PHE A 203 -1.12 -5.81 -5.95
N LEU A 204 -1.12 -5.17 -7.13
CA LEU A 204 -2.29 -4.43 -7.62
C LEU A 204 -3.53 -5.30 -7.76
N ALA A 205 -3.41 -6.49 -8.35
CA ALA A 205 -4.52 -7.44 -8.45
C ALA A 205 -5.06 -7.84 -7.06
N ASN A 206 -4.18 -8.05 -6.08
CA ASN A 206 -4.57 -8.31 -4.71
C ASN A 206 -5.35 -7.12 -4.11
N MET A 207 -4.93 -5.87 -4.31
CA MET A 207 -5.68 -4.70 -3.85
C MET A 207 -7.04 -4.56 -4.55
N LEU A 208 -7.09 -4.78 -5.87
CA LEU A 208 -8.34 -4.78 -6.65
C LEU A 208 -9.34 -5.81 -6.15
N SER A 209 -8.88 -7.00 -5.76
CA SER A 209 -9.73 -8.07 -5.19
C SER A 209 -10.37 -7.71 -3.85
N LYS A 210 -9.87 -6.65 -3.18
CA LYS A 210 -10.28 -6.20 -1.84
C LYS A 210 -11.07 -4.88 -1.89
N MET A 211 -11.57 -4.50 -3.06
CA MET A 211 -12.39 -3.29 -3.18
C MET A 211 -13.79 -3.51 -2.61
N LYS A 212 -14.31 -2.51 -1.90
CA LYS A 212 -15.71 -2.45 -1.49
C LYS A 212 -16.57 -2.13 -2.69
N HIS A 213 -17.57 -2.99 -2.94
CA HIS A 213 -18.54 -2.78 -4.03
C HIS A 213 -19.90 -2.27 -3.55
N ASN A 214 -20.16 -2.30 -2.23
CA ASN A 214 -21.48 -2.03 -1.65
C ASN A 214 -21.55 -0.71 -0.87
N THR A 215 -20.58 0.18 -1.04
CA THR A 215 -20.56 1.52 -0.42
C THR A 215 -20.71 2.62 -1.48
N PRO A 216 -21.20 3.82 -1.09
CA PRO A 216 -21.28 4.96 -2.00
C PRO A 216 -19.91 5.38 -2.55
N LEU A 217 -18.88 5.38 -1.70
CA LEU A 217 -17.50 5.75 -2.07
C LEU A 217 -16.72 4.62 -2.75
N GLY A 218 -17.19 3.37 -2.60
CA GLY A 218 -16.46 2.19 -3.07
C GLY A 218 -15.07 2.13 -2.45
N SER A 219 -14.07 1.89 -3.30
CA SER A 219 -12.66 1.95 -2.93
C SER A 219 -11.86 2.88 -3.83
N ARG A 220 -10.76 3.39 -3.28
CA ARG A 220 -9.74 4.14 -4.02
C ARG A 220 -8.35 3.57 -3.71
N ILE A 221 -7.56 3.38 -4.75
CA ILE A 221 -6.23 2.76 -4.70
C ILE A 221 -5.19 3.75 -5.24
N ALA A 222 -4.04 3.87 -4.57
CA ALA A 222 -2.83 4.46 -5.13
C ALA A 222 -1.65 3.50 -4.97
N GLU A 223 -1.13 2.93 -6.06
CA GLU A 223 0.01 2.01 -6.02
C GLU A 223 1.18 2.55 -6.83
N VAL A 224 2.39 2.44 -6.29
CA VAL A 224 3.61 2.82 -7.01
C VAL A 224 4.09 1.67 -7.88
N HIS A 225 4.36 1.99 -9.15
CA HIS A 225 4.89 1.07 -10.13
C HIS A 225 6.18 1.59 -10.77
N ASN A 226 7.00 0.68 -11.28
CA ASN A 226 8.03 1.05 -12.25
C ASN A 226 7.43 1.03 -13.67
N GLY A 227 8.24 1.36 -14.67
CA GLY A 227 7.78 1.38 -16.07
C GLY A 227 7.26 0.05 -16.61
N SER A 228 7.64 -1.11 -16.04
CA SER A 228 7.27 -2.43 -16.58
C SER A 228 5.75 -2.63 -16.60
N SER A 229 5.06 -2.10 -15.59
CA SER A 229 3.59 -2.14 -15.44
C SER A 229 2.84 -1.58 -16.66
N LEU A 230 3.41 -0.59 -17.36
CA LEU A 230 2.76 0.13 -18.44
C LEU A 230 2.75 -0.63 -19.76
N PHE A 231 3.79 -1.42 -20.05
CA PHE A 231 4.02 -1.97 -21.39
C PHE A 231 4.47 -3.44 -21.44
N THR A 232 4.90 -4.04 -20.33
CA THR A 232 5.37 -5.44 -20.37
C THR A 232 4.19 -6.40 -20.50
N GLY A 233 4.41 -7.51 -21.22
CA GLY A 233 3.45 -8.60 -21.39
C GLY A 233 2.84 -8.61 -22.78
N ASP A 234 2.92 -9.77 -23.44
CA ASP A 234 2.29 -10.01 -24.74
C ASP A 234 0.75 -10.06 -24.58
N ALA A 235 0.03 -9.91 -25.69
CA ALA A 235 -1.43 -10.01 -25.68
C ALA A 235 -1.89 -11.36 -25.09
N GLY A 236 -2.74 -11.30 -24.06
CA GLY A 236 -3.24 -12.46 -23.34
C GLY A 236 -2.35 -12.94 -22.19
N SER A 237 -1.19 -12.31 -21.94
CA SER A 237 -0.39 -12.56 -20.74
C SER A 237 -1.02 -11.89 -19.52
N GLY A 238 -0.67 -12.36 -18.31
CA GLY A 238 -1.19 -11.81 -17.05
C GLY A 238 -1.03 -10.30 -16.93
N GLU A 239 0.12 -9.73 -17.31
CA GLU A 239 0.32 -8.28 -17.26
C GLU A 239 -0.64 -7.53 -18.20
N SER A 240 -0.82 -8.03 -19.43
CA SER A 240 -1.78 -7.46 -20.37
C SER A 240 -3.22 -7.62 -19.88
N ASN A 241 -3.51 -8.74 -19.23
CA ASN A 241 -4.83 -9.09 -18.74
C ASN A 241 -5.23 -8.25 -17.52
N VAL A 242 -4.30 -7.97 -16.61
CA VAL A 242 -4.50 -7.04 -15.48
C VAL A 242 -4.82 -5.63 -16.00
N ARG A 243 -4.05 -5.12 -16.98
CA ARG A 243 -4.34 -3.82 -17.58
C ARG A 243 -5.72 -3.78 -18.24
N ARG A 244 -6.04 -4.81 -19.03
CA ARG A 244 -7.33 -4.93 -19.71
C ARG A 244 -8.48 -4.99 -18.70
N TRP A 245 -8.33 -5.78 -17.63
CA TRP A 245 -9.33 -5.90 -16.58
C TRP A 245 -9.62 -4.54 -15.92
N ILE A 246 -8.56 -3.80 -15.54
CA ILE A 246 -8.67 -2.47 -14.95
C ILE A 246 -9.38 -1.49 -15.90
N ILE A 247 -8.98 -1.47 -17.18
CA ILE A 247 -9.49 -0.50 -18.16
C ILE A 247 -10.94 -0.81 -18.54
N GLU A 248 -11.27 -2.08 -18.80
CA GLU A 248 -12.63 -2.47 -19.22
C GLU A 248 -13.66 -2.35 -18.09
N ASN A 249 -13.23 -2.42 -16.82
CA ASN A 249 -14.08 -2.08 -15.67
C ASN A 249 -14.11 -0.58 -15.36
N ASP A 250 -13.42 0.24 -16.15
CA ASP A 250 -13.34 1.69 -15.98
C ASP A 250 -12.75 2.11 -14.62
N TRP A 251 -11.85 1.32 -14.03
CA TRP A 251 -11.29 1.61 -12.71
C TRP A 251 -10.09 2.55 -12.73
N LEU A 252 -9.35 2.63 -13.83
CA LEU A 252 -8.22 3.54 -13.93
C LEU A 252 -8.70 5.01 -13.94
N GLU A 253 -8.22 5.80 -12.99
CA GLU A 253 -8.53 7.22 -12.89
C GLU A 253 -7.36 8.07 -13.44
N ALA A 254 -6.14 7.75 -13.01
CA ALA A 254 -4.94 8.47 -13.47
C ALA A 254 -3.67 7.61 -13.37
N ILE A 255 -2.67 7.97 -14.18
CA ILE A 255 -1.28 7.51 -14.02
C ILE A 255 -0.41 8.75 -13.90
N VAL A 256 0.28 8.91 -12.76
CA VAL A 256 1.11 10.07 -12.47
C VAL A 256 2.57 9.69 -12.54
N ALA A 257 3.31 10.23 -13.51
CA ALA A 257 4.76 10.07 -13.59
C ALA A 257 5.45 10.87 -12.48
N LEU A 258 6.32 10.21 -11.71
CA LEU A 258 7.10 10.84 -10.66
C LEU A 258 8.46 11.32 -11.19
N PRO A 259 9.06 12.36 -10.59
CA PRO A 259 10.41 12.79 -10.93
C PRO A 259 11.44 11.65 -10.80
N LEU A 260 12.42 11.62 -11.70
CA LEU A 260 13.56 10.70 -11.59
C LEU A 260 14.33 10.95 -10.29
N ASN A 261 14.90 9.89 -9.72
CA ASN A 261 15.65 9.90 -8.45
C ASN A 261 14.82 10.37 -7.24
N MET A 262 13.49 10.41 -7.33
CA MET A 262 12.64 10.65 -6.17
C MET A 262 12.77 9.52 -5.15
N PHE A 263 12.82 8.27 -5.63
CA PHE A 263 13.13 7.11 -4.81
C PHE A 263 14.65 6.99 -4.65
N TYR A 264 15.09 6.88 -3.40
CA TYR A 264 16.50 6.77 -3.07
C TYR A 264 17.15 5.59 -3.81
N ASN A 265 18.39 5.79 -4.24
CA ASN A 265 19.25 4.76 -4.81
C ASN A 265 18.71 4.09 -6.10
N THR A 266 17.78 4.73 -6.83
CA THR A 266 17.36 4.27 -8.15
C THR A 266 17.09 5.41 -9.14
N GLY A 267 17.60 5.25 -10.37
CA GLY A 267 17.34 6.15 -11.49
C GLY A 267 16.14 5.76 -12.35
N ILE A 268 15.36 4.75 -11.93
CA ILE A 268 14.21 4.28 -12.70
C ILE A 268 13.07 5.31 -12.68
N ALA A 269 12.33 5.39 -13.78
CA ALA A 269 11.05 6.08 -13.80
C ALA A 269 10.01 5.30 -12.98
N THR A 270 9.32 6.00 -12.09
CA THR A 270 8.23 5.47 -11.25
C THR A 270 6.94 6.22 -11.54
N TYR A 271 5.82 5.53 -11.30
CA TYR A 271 4.49 6.02 -11.61
C TYR A 271 3.54 5.68 -10.46
N VAL A 272 2.63 6.58 -10.11
CA VAL A 272 1.51 6.26 -9.23
C VAL A 272 0.30 5.93 -10.09
N TRP A 273 -0.19 4.70 -9.98
CA TRP A 273 -1.48 4.32 -10.55
C TRP A 273 -2.58 4.67 -9.55
N VAL A 274 -3.55 5.47 -9.98
CA VAL A 274 -4.72 5.85 -9.18
C VAL A 274 -5.94 5.17 -9.76
N LEU A 275 -6.63 4.38 -8.94
CA LEU A 275 -7.81 3.63 -9.34
C LEU A 275 -8.98 3.91 -8.41
N SER A 276 -10.20 3.83 -8.95
CA SER A 276 -11.44 3.84 -8.19
C SER A 276 -12.54 3.05 -8.89
N ASN A 277 -13.31 2.27 -8.12
CA ASN A 277 -14.51 1.60 -8.62
C ASN A 277 -15.79 2.46 -8.49
N ARG A 278 -15.61 3.77 -8.20
CA ARG A 278 -16.66 4.79 -8.13
C ARG A 278 -16.19 6.07 -8.80
N LYS A 279 -16.27 6.10 -10.12
CA LYS A 279 -16.03 7.31 -10.90
C LYS A 279 -17.36 8.03 -11.18
N PRO A 280 -17.41 9.36 -11.09
CA PRO A 280 -18.54 10.11 -11.63
C PRO A 280 -18.58 9.88 -13.15
N GLY A 281 -19.69 9.31 -13.63
CA GLY A 281 -19.94 9.08 -15.06
C GLY A 281 -20.29 10.33 -15.83
#